data_AF-A0A969QE32-F1
#
_entry.id   AF-A0A969QE32-F1
#
_cell.length_a   1.000
_cell.length_b   1.000
_cell.length_c   1.000
_cell.angle_alpha   90.00
_cell.angle_beta   90.00
_cell.angle_gamma   90.00
#
_symmetry.space_group_name_H-M   'P 1'
#
loop_
_entity.id
_entity.type
_entity.pdbx_description
1 polymer ?
#
loop_
_entity_poly.entity_id
_entity_poly.type
_entity_poly.pdbx_seq_one_letter_code
_entity_poly.pdbx_strand_id
1 'polypeptide(L)'
;MGDRYGKTNGYLPVGFIHCDLRKWPRSSDVWRAGSRWLEFFYLLTLILLGYIIVADRQIEAGIDRYFIFALIMAVLTTPLLLAHFRDLFTGSGAAYGSLKYTLVNALRAFNAWCWLLAFLSLGRKFLDFNHRSLQYLSEASLPFYLLHQPIILLVGFSISDWQIGVLPKFIVLSLVSSIAIFLCYDLLVRRINLLRFCFGLKLTSKV
;
A
#
# COMPACT_ATOMS: atom_id res chain seq x y z
N MET A 1 -3.13 -19.49 -50.67
CA MET A 1 -4.26 -20.42 -50.42
C MET A 1 -3.95 -21.12 -49.12
N GLY A 2 -4.71 -21.04 -48.03
CA GLY A 2 -6.10 -20.69 -47.78
C GLY A 2 -6.53 -21.59 -46.62
N ASP A 3 -7.11 -21.00 -45.57
CA ASP A 3 -7.88 -21.58 -44.43
C ASP A 3 -7.39 -20.95 -43.11
N ARG A 4 -8.08 -20.02 -42.43
CA ARG A 4 -9.51 -19.80 -42.10
C ARG A 4 -10.17 -20.92 -41.29
N TYR A 5 -9.79 -20.98 -40.02
CA TYR A 5 -10.66 -21.31 -38.87
C TYR A 5 -10.38 -20.23 -37.80
N GLY A 6 -11.29 -19.43 -37.25
CA GLY A 6 -12.74 -19.48 -37.20
C GLY A 6 -13.25 -19.88 -35.80
N LYS A 7 -13.53 -18.86 -34.94
CA LYS A 7 -14.39 -18.90 -33.72
C LYS A 7 -13.80 -19.69 -32.52
N THR A 8 -13.96 -19.36 -31.23
CA THR A 8 -14.77 -18.42 -30.43
C THR A 8 -14.34 -18.51 -28.97
N ASN A 9 -14.58 -17.46 -28.17
CA ASN A 9 -14.69 -17.38 -26.71
C ASN A 9 -14.55 -18.66 -25.88
N GLY A 10 -13.70 -18.59 -24.85
CA GLY A 10 -13.74 -19.45 -23.68
C GLY A 10 -13.10 -18.75 -22.48
N TYR A 11 -13.95 -18.13 -21.65
CA TYR A 11 -13.58 -17.68 -20.31
C TYR A 11 -13.24 -18.90 -19.42
N LEU A 12 -12.37 -18.65 -18.43
CA LEU A 12 -12.06 -19.43 -17.22
C LEU A 12 -11.00 -20.54 -17.36
N PRO A 13 -10.27 -20.87 -16.28
CA PRO A 13 -9.93 -20.08 -15.09
C PRO A 13 -8.46 -20.24 -14.68
N VAL A 14 -8.11 -19.47 -13.64
CA VAL A 14 -6.92 -19.61 -12.81
C VAL A 14 -6.85 -21.03 -12.24
N GLY A 15 -6.20 -21.93 -12.99
CA GLY A 15 -5.86 -23.28 -12.57
C GLY A 15 -4.43 -23.31 -12.05
N PHE A 16 -4.30 -23.21 -10.73
CA PHE A 16 -3.34 -23.94 -9.93
C PHE A 16 -1.98 -24.26 -10.58
N ILE A 17 -0.93 -23.60 -10.06
CA ILE A 17 0.17 -24.29 -9.38
C ILE A 17 0.48 -25.66 -10.02
N HIS A 18 0.94 -25.63 -11.27
CA HIS A 18 1.65 -26.78 -11.81
C HIS A 18 3.12 -26.56 -11.50
N CYS A 19 3.51 -27.29 -10.46
CA CYS A 19 4.86 -27.55 -10.05
C CYS A 19 5.68 -28.02 -11.27
N ASP A 20 6.30 -27.08 -11.98
CA ASP A 20 7.47 -27.33 -12.82
C ASP A 20 8.61 -26.38 -12.41
N LEU A 21 9.01 -26.55 -11.15
CA LEU A 21 10.23 -25.98 -10.54
C LEU A 21 11.50 -26.71 -11.01
N ARG A 22 11.53 -27.24 -12.24
CA ARG A 22 12.67 -28.05 -12.73
C ARG A 22 13.41 -27.46 -13.93
N LYS A 23 13.00 -26.30 -14.46
CA LYS A 23 13.68 -25.61 -15.58
C LYS A 23 13.72 -24.08 -15.46
N TRP A 24 14.23 -23.56 -14.35
CA TRP A 24 14.52 -22.12 -14.26
C TRP A 24 15.94 -21.83 -13.80
N PRO A 25 16.90 -21.68 -14.72
CA PRO A 25 17.98 -20.74 -14.55
C PRO A 25 17.71 -19.57 -15.49
N ARG A 26 16.84 -18.63 -15.09
CA ARG A 26 16.88 -17.30 -15.70
C ARG A 26 17.59 -16.39 -14.73
N SER A 27 18.57 -15.67 -15.25
CA SER A 27 19.35 -14.58 -14.67
C SER A 27 18.56 -13.51 -13.87
N SER A 28 17.23 -13.61 -13.78
CA SER A 28 16.32 -12.75 -13.02
C SER A 28 16.41 -12.88 -11.50
N ASP A 29 17.01 -13.94 -10.94
CA ASP A 29 17.03 -14.15 -9.48
C ASP A 29 18.04 -13.25 -8.77
N VAL A 30 19.16 -12.94 -9.42
CA VAL A 30 20.17 -11.99 -8.91
C VAL A 30 19.62 -10.56 -8.94
N TRP A 31 18.88 -10.19 -9.99
CA TRP A 31 18.18 -8.90 -10.09
C TRP A 31 17.05 -8.77 -9.07
N ARG A 32 16.31 -9.86 -8.78
CA ARG A 32 15.30 -9.89 -7.72
C ARG A 32 15.89 -9.79 -6.33
N ALA A 33 17.07 -10.35 -6.09
CA ALA A 33 17.79 -10.15 -4.83
C ALA A 33 18.28 -8.69 -4.73
N GLY A 34 18.89 -8.15 -5.78
CA GLY A 34 19.33 -6.75 -5.84
C GLY A 34 18.19 -5.75 -5.69
N SER A 35 17.03 -5.99 -6.29
CA SER A 35 15.85 -5.12 -6.15
C SER A 35 15.33 -5.10 -4.71
N ARG A 36 15.34 -6.23 -4.01
CA ARG A 36 14.93 -6.30 -2.59
C ARG A 36 15.86 -5.51 -1.68
N TRP A 37 17.16 -5.52 -1.96
CA TRP A 37 18.12 -4.68 -1.23
C TRP A 37 17.89 -3.19 -1.50
N LEU A 38 17.63 -2.80 -2.75
CA LEU A 38 17.30 -1.41 -3.09
C LEU A 38 16.00 -0.95 -2.41
N GLU A 39 14.97 -1.79 -2.37
CA GLU A 39 13.72 -1.53 -1.64
C GLU A 39 13.98 -1.38 -0.13
N PHE A 40 14.82 -2.24 0.46
CA PHE A 40 15.22 -2.12 1.86
C PHE A 40 15.91 -0.79 2.14
N PHE A 41 16.90 -0.39 1.33
CA PHE A 41 17.60 0.88 1.50
C PHE A 41 16.68 2.08 1.27
N TYR A 42 15.74 1.98 0.33
CA TYR A 42 14.72 3.00 0.11
C TYR A 42 13.84 3.18 1.35
N LEU A 43 13.30 2.10 1.90
CA LEU A 43 12.49 2.13 3.12
C LEU A 43 13.29 2.61 4.33
N LEU A 44 14.53 2.14 4.50
CA LEU A 44 15.43 2.59 5.55
C LEU A 44 15.67 4.10 5.45
N THR A 45 15.91 4.61 4.25
CA THR A 45 16.09 6.06 4.01
C THR A 45 14.85 6.84 4.40
N LEU A 46 13.66 6.35 4.04
CA LEU A 46 12.39 6.98 4.44
C LEU A 46 12.19 6.99 5.96
N ILE A 47 12.55 5.91 6.65
CA ILE A 47 12.47 5.82 8.12
C ILE A 47 13.44 6.81 8.77
N LEU A 48 14.69 6.85 8.30
CA LEU A 48 15.71 7.77 8.81
C LEU A 48 15.33 9.24 8.57
N LEU A 49 14.82 9.55 7.38
CA LEU A 49 14.34 10.88 7.05
C LEU A 49 13.15 11.27 7.94
N GLY A 50 12.18 10.37 8.14
CA GLY A 50 11.06 10.60 9.06
C GLY A 50 11.54 10.87 10.49
N TYR A 51 12.52 10.10 10.97
CA TYR A 51 13.14 10.32 12.27
C TYR A 51 13.80 11.70 12.38
N ILE A 52 14.57 12.12 11.37
CA ILE A 52 15.22 13.44 11.34
C ILE A 52 14.17 14.57 11.35
N ILE A 53 13.09 14.44 10.58
CA ILE A 53 12.01 15.43 10.53
C ILE A 53 11.37 15.61 11.92
N VAL A 54 11.11 14.53 12.64
CA VAL A 54 10.49 14.57 13.98
C VAL A 54 11.47 14.99 15.07
N ALA A 55 12.77 14.69 14.90
CA ALA A 55 13.81 15.07 15.85
C ALA A 55 14.03 16.60 15.93
N ASP A 56 13.71 17.36 14.87
CA ASP A 56 13.92 18.81 14.80
C ASP A 56 12.60 19.59 14.77
N ARG A 57 12.32 20.31 15.87
CA ARG A 57 11.13 21.16 16.03
C ARG A 57 11.03 22.28 14.99
N GLN A 58 12.15 22.76 14.44
CA GLN A 58 12.15 23.81 13.42
C GLN A 58 11.64 23.27 12.08
N ILE A 59 12.09 22.07 11.70
CA ILE A 59 11.62 21.38 10.48
C ILE A 59 10.13 21.08 10.62
N GLU A 60 9.74 20.55 11.77
CA GLU A 60 8.34 20.30 12.12
C GLU A 60 7.45 21.53 11.95
N ALA A 61 7.85 22.67 12.52
CA ALA A 61 7.11 23.93 12.43
C ALA A 61 7.10 24.48 11.00
N GLY A 62 8.18 24.30 10.24
CA GLY A 62 8.25 24.64 8.82
C GLY A 62 7.20 23.89 8.00
N ILE A 63 7.08 22.58 8.22
CA ILE A 63 6.06 21.74 7.56
C ILE A 63 4.66 22.22 7.93
N ASP A 64 4.41 22.51 9.21
CA ASP A 64 3.10 22.98 9.67
C ASP A 64 2.72 24.37 9.15
N ARG A 65 3.70 25.21 8.83
CA ARG A 65 3.48 26.52 8.22
C ARG A 65 3.04 26.41 6.76
N TYR A 66 3.65 25.51 5.99
CA TYR A 66 3.38 25.36 4.55
C TYR A 66 2.39 24.23 4.22
N PHE A 67 1.70 23.65 5.21
CA PHE A 67 0.84 22.49 4.99
C PHE A 67 -0.33 22.75 4.03
N ILE A 68 -0.94 23.95 4.05
CA ILE A 68 -2.03 24.31 3.12
C ILE A 68 -1.49 24.35 1.70
N PHE A 69 -0.30 24.92 1.51
CA PHE A 69 0.35 24.95 0.19
C PHE A 69 0.65 23.52 -0.29
N ALA A 70 1.20 22.66 0.56
CA ALA A 70 1.43 21.25 0.23
C ALA A 70 0.12 20.53 -0.12
N LEU A 71 -0.95 20.75 0.65
CA LEU A 71 -2.27 20.16 0.39
C LEU A 71 -2.87 20.63 -0.93
N ILE A 72 -2.83 21.94 -1.22
CA ILE A 72 -3.32 22.51 -2.48
C ILE A 72 -2.54 21.91 -3.66
N MET A 73 -1.21 21.85 -3.58
CA MET A 73 -0.38 21.28 -4.64
C MET A 73 -0.66 19.78 -4.84
N ALA A 74 -0.87 19.02 -3.76
CA ALA A 74 -1.23 17.61 -3.83
C ALA A 74 -2.59 17.42 -4.54
N VAL A 75 -3.61 18.17 -4.13
CA VAL A 75 -4.95 18.09 -4.73
C VAL A 75 -4.93 18.54 -6.19
N LEU A 76 -4.18 19.59 -6.52
CA LEU A 76 -4.09 20.13 -7.88
C LEU A 76 -3.37 19.16 -8.85
N THR A 77 -2.32 18.49 -8.38
CA THR A 77 -1.51 17.59 -9.24
C THR A 77 -2.09 16.17 -9.34
N THR A 78 -2.98 15.78 -8.42
CA THR A 78 -3.63 14.46 -8.41
C THR A 78 -4.47 14.17 -9.67
N PRO A 79 -5.36 15.07 -10.16
CA PRO A 79 -6.11 14.85 -11.40
C PRO A 79 -5.24 14.59 -12.64
N LEU A 80 -4.08 15.27 -12.72
CA LEU A 80 -3.14 15.10 -13.82
C LEU A 80 -2.51 13.70 -13.81
N LEU A 81 -2.24 13.17 -12.62
CA LEU A 81 -1.77 11.79 -12.44
C LEU A 81 -2.88 10.77 -12.72
N LEU A 82 -4.14 11.05 -12.35
CA LEU A 82 -5.28 10.18 -12.69
C LEU A 82 -5.51 10.12 -14.21
N ALA A 83 -5.36 11.23 -14.92
CA ALA A 83 -5.44 11.26 -16.38
C ALA A 83 -4.35 10.38 -17.01
N HIS A 84 -3.12 10.47 -16.53
CA HIS A 84 -2.05 9.59 -16.99
C HIS A 84 -2.31 8.11 -16.65
N PHE A 85 -2.85 7.85 -15.45
CA PHE A 85 -3.21 6.50 -15.05
C PHE A 85 -4.27 5.92 -16.00
N ARG A 86 -5.31 6.68 -16.35
CA ARG A 86 -6.30 6.30 -17.36
C ARG A 86 -5.63 6.00 -18.71
N ASP A 87 -4.71 6.85 -19.16
CA ASP A 87 -4.00 6.67 -20.44
C ASP A 87 -3.19 5.36 -20.49
N LEU A 88 -2.66 4.90 -19.34
CA LEU A 88 -1.99 3.59 -19.25
C LEU A 88 -2.98 2.44 -19.48
N PHE A 89 -4.21 2.53 -18.94
CA PHE A 89 -5.24 1.50 -19.14
C PHE A 89 -5.81 1.49 -20.56
N THR A 90 -5.82 2.62 -21.26
CA THR A 90 -6.28 2.72 -22.64
C THR A 90 -5.19 2.39 -23.68
N GLY A 91 -3.99 2.04 -23.24
CA GLY A 91 -2.86 1.71 -24.12
C GLY A 91 -2.17 2.92 -24.75
N SER A 92 -2.53 4.14 -24.34
CA SER A 92 -1.94 5.41 -24.80
C SER A 92 -0.91 5.98 -23.81
N GLY A 93 -0.34 5.11 -22.98
CA GLY A 93 0.65 5.45 -21.96
C GLY A 93 1.93 6.05 -22.55
N ALA A 94 2.65 6.83 -21.73
CA ALA A 94 3.95 7.35 -22.13
C ALA A 94 4.96 6.18 -22.26
N ALA A 95 5.67 6.11 -23.38
CA ALA A 95 6.70 5.09 -23.59
C ALA A 95 7.81 5.19 -22.54
N TYR A 96 8.30 4.04 -22.08
CA TYR A 96 9.40 3.97 -21.11
C TYR A 96 10.64 4.70 -21.66
N GLY A 97 11.24 5.58 -20.84
CA GLY A 97 12.38 6.40 -21.26
C GLY A 97 12.03 7.65 -22.08
N SER A 98 10.76 7.89 -22.40
CA SER A 98 10.34 9.15 -23.04
C SER A 98 10.38 10.33 -22.07
N LEU A 99 10.52 11.56 -22.58
CA LEU A 99 10.46 12.79 -21.77
C LEU A 99 9.16 12.87 -20.96
N LYS A 100 8.02 12.53 -21.58
CA LYS A 100 6.70 12.48 -20.92
C LYS A 100 6.72 11.50 -19.74
N TYR A 101 7.34 10.33 -19.89
CA TYR A 101 7.46 9.35 -18.81
C TYR A 101 8.26 9.89 -17.64
N THR A 102 9.42 10.52 -17.89
CA THR A 102 10.25 11.11 -16.83
C THR A 102 9.51 12.22 -16.08
N LEU A 103 8.84 13.13 -16.82
CA LEU A 103 8.07 14.22 -16.23
C LEU A 103 6.92 13.72 -15.36
N VAL A 104 6.19 12.70 -15.80
CA VAL A 104 5.10 12.14 -15.01
C VAL A 104 5.61 11.44 -13.75
N ASN A 105 6.75 10.73 -13.81
CA ASN A 105 7.34 10.12 -12.62
C ASN A 105 7.83 11.18 -11.62
N ALA A 106 8.43 12.27 -12.10
CA ALA A 106 8.79 13.41 -11.25
C ALA A 106 7.56 14.04 -10.59
N LEU A 107 6.48 14.25 -11.36
CA LEU A 107 5.22 14.75 -10.83
C LEU A 107 4.62 13.80 -9.80
N ARG A 108 4.70 12.49 -10.03
CA ARG A 108 4.23 11.46 -9.09
C ARG A 108 4.99 11.51 -7.77
N ALA A 109 6.32 11.61 -7.83
CA ALA A 109 7.16 11.73 -6.64
C ALA A 109 6.85 13.02 -5.87
N PHE A 110 6.72 14.15 -6.59
CA PHE A 110 6.35 15.44 -5.99
C PHE A 110 4.98 15.38 -5.31
N ASN A 111 3.97 14.87 -6.00
CA ASN A 111 2.61 14.71 -5.45
C ASN A 111 2.61 13.80 -4.22
N ALA A 112 3.34 12.68 -4.24
CA ALA A 112 3.45 11.79 -3.09
C ALA A 112 4.07 12.51 -1.88
N TRP A 113 5.09 13.33 -2.10
CA TRP A 113 5.69 14.17 -1.06
C TRP A 113 4.74 15.24 -0.53
N CYS A 114 3.98 15.91 -1.40
CA CYS A 114 2.98 16.88 -0.97
C CYS A 114 1.89 16.23 -0.10
N TRP A 115 1.39 15.05 -0.49
CA TRP A 115 0.45 14.28 0.33
C TRP A 115 1.06 13.85 1.65
N LEU A 116 2.31 13.38 1.65
CA LEU A 116 3.01 12.96 2.87
C LEU A 116 3.11 14.12 3.87
N LEU A 117 3.57 15.29 3.43
CA LEU A 117 3.69 16.48 4.29
C LEU A 117 2.32 16.97 4.76
N ALA A 118 1.31 16.96 3.88
CA ALA A 118 -0.05 17.36 4.22
C ALA A 118 -0.64 16.45 5.30
N PHE A 119 -0.55 15.12 5.14
CA PHE A 119 -1.05 14.16 6.13
C PHE A 119 -0.26 14.20 7.44
N LEU A 120 1.06 14.41 7.39
CA LEU A 120 1.88 14.55 8.60
C LEU A 120 1.46 15.78 9.41
N SER A 121 1.26 16.92 8.76
CA SER A 121 0.79 18.14 9.41
C SER A 121 -0.66 18.01 9.91
N LEU A 122 -1.54 17.41 9.10
CA LEU A 122 -2.92 17.14 9.49
C LEU A 122 -3.00 16.22 10.72
N GLY A 123 -2.19 15.16 10.72
CA GLY A 123 -2.04 14.25 11.85
C GLY A 123 -1.69 15.00 13.13
N ARG A 124 -0.67 15.86 13.10
CA ARG A 124 -0.26 16.63 14.27
C ARG A 124 -1.30 17.66 14.72
N LYS A 125 -2.00 18.31 13.80
CA LYS A 125 -2.99 19.35 14.15
C LYS A 125 -4.31 18.78 14.66
N PHE A 126 -4.74 17.65 14.10
CA PHE A 126 -6.06 17.10 14.37
C PHE A 126 -6.06 15.85 15.26
N LEU A 127 -4.96 15.09 15.33
CA LEU A 127 -4.85 13.87 16.12
C LEU A 127 -3.97 14.02 17.37
N ASP A 128 -3.58 15.24 17.75
CA ASP A 128 -2.86 15.51 19.01
C ASP A 128 -3.83 15.68 20.20
N PHE A 129 -4.58 14.62 20.50
CA PHE A 129 -5.48 14.56 21.65
C PHE A 129 -5.25 13.29 22.47
N ASN A 130 -5.18 13.43 23.80
CA ASN A 130 -4.92 12.31 24.70
C ASN A 130 -6.21 11.55 25.06
N HIS A 131 -6.82 10.88 24.07
CA HIS A 131 -8.01 10.05 24.28
C HIS A 131 -7.66 8.56 24.32
N ARG A 132 -8.37 7.78 25.16
CA ARG A 132 -8.19 6.31 25.26
C ARG A 132 -8.34 5.61 23.91
N SER A 133 -9.22 6.12 23.04
CA SER A 133 -9.39 5.60 21.68
C SER A 133 -8.14 5.77 20.81
N LEU A 134 -7.40 6.89 20.95
CA LEU A 134 -6.18 7.11 20.16
C LEU A 134 -5.06 6.17 20.61
N GLN A 135 -4.94 5.93 21.91
CA GLN A 135 -4.00 4.94 22.46
C GLN A 135 -4.32 3.53 21.93
N TYR A 136 -5.61 3.14 21.94
CA TYR A 136 -6.05 1.87 21.38
C TYR A 136 -5.75 1.75 19.87
N LEU A 137 -6.07 2.78 19.08
CA LEU A 137 -5.82 2.78 17.64
C LEU A 137 -4.32 2.79 17.30
N SER A 138 -3.50 3.47 18.11
CA SER A 138 -2.05 3.48 17.97
C SER A 138 -1.48 2.08 18.22
N GLU A 139 -1.91 1.39 19.28
CA GLU A 139 -1.53 -0.01 19.52
C GLU A 139 -2.05 -0.95 18.41
N ALA A 140 -3.24 -0.72 17.87
CA ALA A 140 -3.80 -1.55 16.81
C ALA A 140 -3.12 -1.33 15.44
N SER A 141 -2.48 -0.19 15.22
CA SER A 141 -1.92 0.20 13.90
C SER A 141 -0.88 -0.78 13.36
N LEU A 142 0.03 -1.26 14.21
CA LEU A 142 1.13 -2.13 13.80
C LEU A 142 0.65 -3.57 13.49
N PRO A 143 -0.17 -4.21 14.32
CA PRO A 143 -0.84 -5.46 13.95
C PRO A 143 -1.70 -5.33 12.69
N PHE A 144 -2.45 -4.23 12.55
CA PHE A 144 -3.27 -4.00 11.35
C PHE A 144 -2.39 -3.92 10.09
N TYR A 145 -1.27 -3.19 10.15
CA TYR A 145 -0.31 -3.09 9.06
C TYR A 145 0.30 -4.45 8.68
N LEU A 146 0.56 -5.34 9.62
CA LEU A 146 1.14 -6.66 9.28
C LEU A 146 0.08 -7.66 8.80
N LEU A 147 -1.13 -7.60 9.36
CA LEU A 147 -2.21 -8.56 9.04
C LEU A 147 -3.00 -8.19 7.78
N HIS A 148 -2.96 -6.93 7.33
CA HIS A 148 -3.79 -6.51 6.18
C HIS A 148 -3.49 -7.33 4.92
N GLN A 149 -2.21 -7.48 4.56
CA GLN A 149 -1.82 -8.12 3.30
C GLN A 149 -2.22 -9.60 3.23
N PRO A 150 -1.91 -10.46 4.22
CA PRO A 150 -2.34 -11.86 4.16
C PRO A 150 -3.86 -12.01 4.19
N ILE A 151 -4.58 -11.20 4.97
CA ILE A 151 -6.05 -11.29 5.05
C ILE A 151 -6.71 -10.83 3.74
N ILE A 152 -6.27 -9.71 3.17
CA ILE A 152 -6.78 -9.24 1.87
C ILE A 152 -6.51 -10.29 0.78
N LEU A 153 -5.37 -10.96 0.79
CA LEU A 153 -5.07 -12.03 -0.16
C LEU A 153 -5.99 -13.25 0.03
N LEU A 154 -6.23 -13.67 1.27
CA LEU A 154 -7.13 -14.79 1.57
C LEU A 154 -8.58 -14.49 1.13
N VAL A 155 -9.09 -13.31 1.48
CA VAL A 155 -10.44 -12.88 1.10
C VAL A 155 -10.52 -12.70 -0.42
N GLY A 156 -9.51 -12.04 -1.02
CA GLY A 156 -9.42 -11.82 -2.46
C GLY A 156 -9.40 -13.12 -3.27
N PHE A 157 -8.68 -14.13 -2.78
CA PHE A 157 -8.67 -15.46 -3.40
C PHE A 157 -10.06 -16.11 -3.32
N SER A 158 -10.73 -16.01 -2.18
CA SER A 158 -12.05 -16.62 -1.94
C SER A 158 -13.17 -16.02 -2.79
N ILE A 159 -13.09 -14.72 -3.11
CA ILE A 159 -14.08 -14.02 -3.94
C ILE A 159 -13.68 -13.95 -5.42
N SER A 160 -12.51 -14.49 -5.79
CA SER A 160 -11.93 -14.31 -7.12
C SER A 160 -12.85 -14.86 -8.22
N ASP A 161 -13.43 -16.03 -7.98
CA ASP A 161 -14.31 -16.76 -8.89
C ASP A 161 -15.75 -16.21 -8.98
N TRP A 162 -16.14 -15.30 -8.09
CA TRP A 162 -17.51 -14.79 -8.07
C TRP A 162 -17.80 -13.99 -9.36
N GLN A 163 -18.91 -14.27 -10.04
CA GLN A 163 -19.32 -13.58 -11.27
C GLN A 163 -20.04 -12.24 -10.99
N ILE A 164 -19.46 -11.41 -10.11
CA ILE A 164 -19.97 -10.08 -9.77
C ILE A 164 -19.06 -8.99 -10.36
N GLY A 165 -19.63 -7.80 -10.58
CA GLY A 165 -18.90 -6.65 -11.09
C GLY A 165 -17.75 -6.20 -10.18
N VAL A 166 -16.81 -5.42 -10.73
CA VAL A 166 -15.60 -4.97 -10.02
C VAL A 166 -15.94 -4.16 -8.76
N LEU A 167 -16.93 -3.27 -8.83
CA LEU A 167 -17.30 -2.40 -7.71
C LEU A 167 -17.88 -3.21 -6.52
N PRO A 168 -18.86 -4.11 -6.71
CA PRO A 168 -19.28 -5.03 -5.64
C PRO A 168 -18.15 -5.89 -5.07
N LYS A 169 -17.24 -6.43 -5.92
CA LYS A 169 -16.07 -7.18 -5.42
C LYS A 169 -15.21 -6.34 -4.50
N PHE A 170 -14.94 -5.10 -4.90
CA PHE A 170 -14.14 -4.17 -4.10
C PHE A 170 -14.80 -3.88 -2.75
N ILE A 171 -16.10 -3.58 -2.73
CA ILE A 171 -16.83 -3.30 -1.48
C ILE A 171 -16.79 -4.51 -0.54
N VAL A 172 -17.08 -5.72 -1.06
CA VAL A 172 -17.05 -6.96 -0.28
C VAL A 172 -15.64 -7.21 0.24
N LEU A 173 -14.63 -7.13 -0.62
CA LEU A 173 -13.23 -7.32 -0.24
C LEU A 173 -12.84 -6.38 0.90
N SER A 174 -13.08 -5.08 0.74
CA SER A 174 -12.71 -4.06 1.72
C SER A 174 -13.42 -4.24 3.06
N LEU A 175 -14.73 -4.52 3.05
CA LEU A 175 -15.49 -4.68 4.30
C LEU A 175 -15.10 -5.97 5.02
N VAL A 176 -15.07 -7.10 4.31
CA VAL A 176 -14.74 -8.40 4.89
C VAL A 176 -13.32 -8.41 5.41
N SER A 177 -12.35 -7.88 4.66
CA SER A 177 -10.96 -7.82 5.11
C SER A 177 -10.83 -6.92 6.36
N SER A 178 -11.47 -5.75 6.37
CA SER A 178 -11.38 -4.82 7.51
C SER A 178 -11.94 -5.42 8.78
N ILE A 179 -13.11 -6.07 8.69
CA ILE A 179 -13.74 -6.77 9.82
C ILE A 179 -12.85 -7.92 10.29
N ALA A 180 -12.35 -8.74 9.37
CA ALA A 180 -11.48 -9.87 9.69
C ALA A 180 -10.19 -9.42 10.41
N ILE A 181 -9.53 -8.36 9.92
CA ILE A 181 -8.32 -7.82 10.58
C ILE A 181 -8.66 -7.32 11.99
N PHE A 182 -9.77 -6.60 12.16
CA PHE A 182 -10.19 -6.09 13.47
C PHE A 182 -10.49 -7.22 14.46
N LEU A 183 -11.18 -8.27 14.02
CA LEU A 183 -11.45 -9.46 14.82
C LEU A 183 -10.16 -10.21 15.17
N CYS A 184 -9.25 -10.38 14.22
CA CYS A 184 -7.94 -11.00 14.50
C CYS A 184 -7.15 -10.21 15.54
N TYR A 185 -7.16 -8.88 15.47
CA TYR A 185 -6.51 -8.03 16.46
C TYR A 185 -7.12 -8.19 17.86
N ASP A 186 -8.44 -8.04 18.00
CA ASP A 186 -9.08 -8.08 19.33
C ASP A 186 -9.09 -9.49 19.95
N LEU A 187 -9.19 -10.55 19.14
CA LEU A 187 -9.23 -11.93 19.63
C LEU A 187 -7.85 -12.56 19.84
N LEU A 188 -6.90 -12.35 18.94
CA LEU A 188 -5.60 -13.02 19.01
C LEU A 188 -4.55 -12.10 19.65
N VAL A 189 -4.32 -10.95 19.03
CA VAL A 189 -3.18 -10.08 19.37
C VAL A 189 -3.35 -9.49 20.76
N ARG A 190 -4.56 -9.05 21.13
CA ARG A 190 -4.79 -8.44 22.44
C ARG A 190 -4.74 -9.43 23.60
N ARG A 191 -5.12 -10.69 23.37
CA ARG A 191 -5.27 -11.71 24.43
C ARG A 191 -3.98 -12.50 24.70
N ILE A 192 -3.12 -12.66 23.70
CA ILE A 192 -1.92 -13.50 23.80
C ILE A 192 -0.70 -12.61 24.02
N ASN A 193 -0.10 -12.66 25.22
CA ASN A 193 1.08 -11.88 25.57
C ASN A 193 2.29 -12.13 24.63
N LEU A 194 2.43 -13.35 24.09
CA LEU A 194 3.46 -13.65 23.09
C LEU A 194 3.26 -12.85 21.79
N LEU A 195 2.02 -12.77 21.28
CA LEU A 195 1.71 -11.97 20.10
C LEU A 195 1.92 -10.49 20.38
N ARG A 196 1.53 -10.00 21.57
CA ARG A 196 1.83 -8.62 21.99
C ARG A 196 3.32 -8.33 21.92
N PHE A 197 4.16 -9.23 22.41
CA PHE A 197 5.61 -9.11 22.33
C PHE A 197 6.11 -9.10 20.88
N CYS A 198 5.66 -10.04 20.03
CA CYS A 198 6.04 -10.10 18.61
C CYS A 198 5.65 -8.84 17.83
N PHE A 199 4.54 -8.19 18.22
CA PHE A 199 4.06 -6.94 17.64
C PHE A 199 4.58 -5.68 18.38
N GLY A 200 5.52 -5.81 19.31
CA GLY A 200 6.10 -4.66 20.03
C GLY A 200 5.14 -3.93 20.97
N LEU A 201 4.03 -4.56 21.35
CA LEU A 201 3.03 -4.00 22.27
C LEU A 201 3.44 -4.24 23.73
N LYS A 202 3.01 -3.31 24.62
CA LYS A 202 3.19 -3.46 26.07
C LYS A 202 2.51 -4.74 26.55
N LEU A 203 3.21 -5.54 27.36
CA LEU A 203 2.66 -6.76 27.95
C LEU A 203 1.59 -6.42 28.97
N THR A 204 0.48 -7.15 28.96
CA THR A 204 -0.47 -7.08 30.06
C THR A 204 0.07 -7.95 31.20
N SER A 205 0.47 -7.30 32.30
CA SER A 205 0.75 -7.99 33.56
C SER A 205 -0.54 -8.63 34.04
N LYS A 206 -0.56 -9.95 34.13
CA LYS A 206 -1.59 -10.67 34.88
C LYS A 206 -1.26 -10.43 36.36
N VAL A 207 -2.03 -9.57 37.02
CA VAL A 207 -2.10 -9.56 38.50
C VAL A 207 -2.86 -10.80 38.93
#